data_AF-A0A1W2G9Y1-F1
#
_entry.id   AF-A0A1W2G9Y1-F1
#
_cell.length_a   1.000
_cell.length_b   1.000
_cell.length_c   1.000
_cell.angle_alpha   90.00
_cell.angle_beta   90.00
_cell.angle_gamma   90.00
#
_symmetry.space_group_name_H-M   'P 1'
#
loop_
_entity.id
_entity.type
_entity.pdbx_description
1 polymer ?
#
loop_
_entity_poly.entity_id
_entity_poly.type
_entity_poly.pdbx_seq_one_letter_code
_entity_poly.pdbx_strand_id
1 'polypeptide(L)'
;MKLLAKIMIGLIITLMIYPHQSEAQFGKLKSAMGKSKSKSSSGGGGNAFASFNDETDEMGITGSYYGLSDGKSYGYRFVKEDEGKLVNQLFYFEKAGDDPQLKMDMKESYFRKAEVKLFYNWLSASASGYIELIEVDPGVLAQIKSDRSYNDGPVALDATRTVVDVYAKDKANFDTWDIETAQAKVDMLIGTLKADEFVKVKKNLEKFEVYSTYKGKIAFAKGTNYLRNQKSNQPTEKPANFITKAELGATVAFKPYFEQPLEVSHPGAWFNITYEMAGEITDREKLRKSSTVFAENIPQIDKDQEKFYFWYPKVTVNTSNNVADYAFLELLRKSQNQLTAGQVYDLKVTVWAFKDGANIDPVASSTIQLEYTKEENGTKKLLFDPIKGWVTVLENLLDE
;
A
#
# COMPACT_ATOMS: atom_id res chain seq x y z
N MET A 1 31.41 -16.95 39.70
CA MET A 1 32.16 -15.68 39.62
C MET A 1 31.18 -14.54 39.82
N LYS A 2 31.55 -13.58 40.67
CA LYS A 2 30.83 -12.37 41.12
C LYS A 2 30.32 -11.54 39.92
N LEU A 3 29.04 -11.14 39.88
CA LEU A 3 28.44 -9.88 40.41
C LEU A 3 28.34 -8.77 39.34
N LEU A 4 27.23 -8.02 39.37
CA LEU A 4 26.89 -6.76 38.68
C LEU A 4 26.20 -6.94 37.31
N ALA A 5 25.11 -6.26 36.97
CA ALA A 5 24.23 -5.35 37.67
C ALA A 5 22.93 -5.24 36.85
N LYS A 6 21.79 -5.11 37.54
CA LYS A 6 20.52 -4.68 36.97
C LYS A 6 20.74 -3.31 36.31
N ILE A 7 20.53 -3.20 35.00
CA ILE A 7 20.24 -1.92 34.35
C ILE A 7 18.94 -2.10 33.58
N MET A 8 17.89 -1.56 34.20
CA MET A 8 16.62 -1.25 33.58
C MET A 8 16.90 -0.16 32.53
N ILE A 9 16.87 -0.48 31.24
CA ILE A 9 16.80 0.53 30.17
C ILE A 9 15.36 0.56 29.70
N GLY A 10 14.60 1.50 30.25
CA GLY A 10 13.35 1.94 29.65
C GLY A 10 13.67 2.52 28.28
N LEU A 11 13.04 1.94 27.25
CA LEU A 11 13.06 2.52 25.92
C LEU A 11 12.15 3.75 25.94
N ILE A 12 12.72 4.89 26.36
CA ILE A 12 12.12 6.20 26.12
C ILE A 12 12.14 6.39 24.61
N ILE A 13 10.95 6.25 24.01
CA ILE A 13 10.66 6.77 22.67
C ILE A 13 10.88 8.27 22.76
N THR A 14 12.11 8.69 22.45
CA THR A 14 12.40 10.08 22.19
C THR A 14 11.76 10.35 20.84
N LEU A 15 10.59 11.00 20.87
CA LEU A 15 10.07 11.76 19.73
C LEU A 15 11.17 12.74 19.34
N MET A 16 12.06 12.31 18.44
CA MET A 16 12.88 13.22 17.68
C MET A 16 11.91 13.97 16.77
N ILE A 17 11.43 15.09 17.28
CA ILE A 17 10.92 16.19 16.48
C ILE A 17 12.10 16.58 15.57
N TYR A 18 12.16 15.96 14.40
CA TYR A 18 12.98 16.47 13.33
C TYR A 18 12.38 17.83 12.97
N PRO A 19 13.15 18.94 13.01
CA PRO A 19 12.68 20.17 12.40
C PRO A 19 12.41 19.86 10.92
N HIS A 20 11.14 19.91 10.52
CA HIS A 20 10.71 19.80 9.14
C HIS A 20 11.41 20.89 8.32
N GLN A 21 12.46 20.55 7.59
CA GLN A 21 13.02 21.40 6.56
C GLN A 21 12.14 21.29 5.30
N SER A 22 10.96 21.92 5.33
CA SER A 22 10.18 22.26 4.12
C SER A 22 11.00 23.13 3.15
N GLU A 23 11.99 23.87 3.68
CA GLU A 23 12.96 24.66 2.91
C GLU A 23 13.82 23.81 1.95
N ALA A 24 13.96 22.50 2.14
CA ALA A 24 14.89 21.69 1.35
C ALA A 24 14.41 21.40 -0.09
N GLN A 25 13.11 21.45 -0.37
CA GLN A 25 12.58 21.23 -1.73
C GLN A 25 12.46 22.52 -2.54
N PHE A 26 11.99 23.63 -1.93
CA PHE A 26 12.03 24.96 -2.55
C PHE A 26 13.43 25.59 -2.56
N GLY A 27 14.26 25.33 -1.54
CA GLY A 27 15.66 25.74 -1.49
C GLY A 27 16.51 25.06 -2.56
N LYS A 28 16.15 23.83 -2.97
CA LYS A 28 16.78 23.17 -4.11
C LYS A 28 16.24 23.67 -5.46
N LEU A 29 14.97 24.07 -5.55
CA LEU A 29 14.41 24.81 -6.69
C LEU A 29 15.23 26.09 -6.97
N LYS A 30 15.52 26.87 -5.91
CA LYS A 30 16.39 28.05 -5.95
C LYS A 30 17.85 27.75 -6.31
N SER A 31 18.31 26.52 -6.09
CA SER A 31 19.67 26.10 -6.44
C SER A 31 19.80 25.55 -7.87
N ALA A 32 18.74 24.96 -8.40
CA ALA A 32 18.66 24.46 -9.78
C ALA A 32 18.35 25.57 -10.79
N MET A 33 17.64 26.62 -10.36
CA MET A 33 17.46 27.86 -11.11
C MET A 33 18.58 28.85 -10.76
N GLY A 34 19.68 28.78 -11.52
CA GLY A 34 20.80 29.73 -11.63
C GLY A 34 21.01 30.77 -10.50
N LYS A 35 22.19 30.72 -9.86
CA LYS A 35 22.73 31.73 -8.93
C LYS A 35 22.37 33.17 -9.34
N SER A 36 21.39 33.76 -8.69
CA SER A 36 21.36 35.20 -8.45
C SER A 36 21.32 35.43 -6.94
N LYS A 37 22.43 35.96 -6.40
CA LYS A 37 22.48 36.51 -5.05
C LYS A 37 21.53 37.70 -5.00
N SER A 38 20.31 37.52 -4.50
CA SER A 38 19.52 38.64 -3.99
C SER A 38 19.46 38.57 -2.47
N LYS A 39 19.89 39.68 -1.86
CA LYS A 39 19.82 39.97 -0.43
C LYS A 39 18.40 39.70 0.08
N SER A 40 18.31 39.00 1.20
CA SER A 40 17.12 38.88 2.02
C SER A 40 16.67 40.26 2.49
N SER A 41 15.65 40.83 1.85
CA SER A 41 14.83 41.87 2.45
C SER A 41 13.66 41.19 3.15
N SER A 42 13.74 41.12 4.48
CA SER A 42 12.59 40.92 5.36
C SER A 42 11.63 42.09 5.14
N GLY A 43 10.60 41.87 4.32
CA GLY A 43 9.50 42.80 4.13
C GLY A 43 8.23 41.98 4.01
N GLY A 44 7.29 42.17 4.95
CA GLY A 44 5.95 41.61 4.86
C GLY A 44 5.34 42.00 3.53
N GLY A 45 5.15 41.02 2.65
CA GLY A 45 4.62 41.22 1.32
C GLY A 45 3.14 41.54 1.41
N GLY A 46 2.79 42.79 1.12
CA GLY A 46 1.44 43.13 0.65
C GLY A 46 1.10 42.29 -0.58
N ASN A 47 -0.19 42.03 -0.75
CA ASN A 47 -0.79 41.03 -1.63
C ASN A 47 -0.39 41.21 -3.13
N ALA A 48 0.82 40.77 -3.49
CA ALA A 48 1.46 41.04 -4.79
C ALA A 48 0.73 40.41 -5.98
N PHE A 49 -0.23 39.53 -5.70
CA PHE A 49 -1.04 38.82 -6.68
C PHE A 49 -2.53 39.10 -6.53
N ALA A 50 -2.91 40.18 -5.81
CA ALA A 50 -4.32 40.52 -5.58
C ALA A 50 -5.14 40.60 -6.87
N SER A 51 -4.55 41.09 -7.97
CA SER A 51 -5.19 41.17 -9.28
C SER A 51 -5.60 39.81 -9.85
N PHE A 52 -4.98 38.72 -9.43
CA PHE A 52 -5.36 37.38 -9.88
C PHE A 52 -6.70 36.95 -9.27
N ASN A 53 -7.13 37.54 -8.16
CA ASN A 53 -8.43 37.23 -7.55
C ASN A 53 -9.62 37.73 -8.38
N ASP A 54 -9.39 38.72 -9.24
CA ASP A 54 -10.40 39.26 -10.14
C ASP A 54 -10.47 38.48 -11.47
N GLU A 55 -9.51 37.57 -11.71
CA GLU A 55 -9.50 36.72 -12.88
C GLU A 55 -10.44 35.52 -12.67
N THR A 56 -11.27 35.25 -13.67
CA THR A 56 -12.14 34.08 -13.69
C THR A 56 -11.58 33.03 -14.63
N ASP A 57 -11.48 31.80 -14.16
CA ASP A 57 -11.17 30.64 -14.99
C ASP A 57 -12.20 29.52 -14.78
N GLU A 58 -12.28 28.60 -15.74
CA GLU A 58 -13.24 27.49 -15.74
C GLU A 58 -13.04 26.52 -14.57
N MET A 59 -11.85 26.48 -13.97
CA MET A 59 -11.53 25.64 -12.83
C MET A 59 -11.68 26.38 -11.49
N GLY A 60 -11.96 27.68 -11.48
CA GLY A 60 -12.07 28.51 -10.27
C GLY A 60 -10.80 28.58 -9.42
N ILE A 61 -9.65 28.21 -9.97
CA ILE A 61 -8.41 28.01 -9.22
C ILE A 61 -7.48 29.23 -9.28
N THR A 62 -7.63 30.12 -10.26
CA THR A 62 -6.83 31.34 -10.40
C THR A 62 -7.04 32.25 -9.21
N GLY A 63 -5.95 32.82 -8.70
CA GLY A 63 -5.98 33.70 -7.55
C GLY A 63 -4.64 33.85 -6.85
N SER A 64 -4.65 34.70 -5.82
CA SER A 64 -3.58 34.75 -4.84
C SER A 64 -3.83 33.73 -3.73
N TYR A 65 -2.79 32.99 -3.38
CA TYR A 65 -2.80 32.02 -2.30
C TYR A 65 -1.73 32.36 -1.28
N TYR A 66 -2.00 32.09 -0.02
CA TYR A 66 -1.01 32.12 1.05
C TYR A 66 -0.48 30.71 1.27
N GLY A 67 0.82 30.55 1.54
CA GLY A 67 1.41 29.28 1.98
C GLY A 67 1.33 29.13 3.50
N LEU A 68 0.97 27.94 4.00
CA LEU A 68 0.90 27.63 5.42
C LEU A 68 2.31 27.66 6.05
N SER A 69 3.31 27.09 5.37
CA SER A 69 4.65 26.91 5.94
C SER A 69 5.45 28.20 6.14
N ASP A 70 5.28 29.19 5.25
CA ASP A 70 6.09 30.42 5.26
C ASP A 70 5.27 31.72 5.28
N GLY A 71 3.94 31.61 5.24
CA GLY A 71 3.01 32.74 5.29
C GLY A 71 3.07 33.68 4.09
N LYS A 72 3.86 33.36 3.05
CA LYS A 72 4.02 34.22 1.86
C LYS A 72 2.84 34.06 0.92
N SER A 73 2.61 35.09 0.10
CA SER A 73 1.65 35.05 -0.99
C SER A 73 2.29 34.54 -2.26
N TYR A 74 1.55 33.73 -3.01
CA TYR A 74 1.89 33.17 -4.31
C TYR A 74 0.76 33.45 -5.30
N GLY A 75 1.08 33.57 -6.57
CA GLY A 75 0.11 33.69 -7.65
C GLY A 75 -0.10 32.34 -8.33
N TYR A 76 -1.35 31.96 -8.56
CA TYR A 76 -1.71 30.82 -9.39
C TYR A 76 -2.66 31.28 -10.48
N ARG A 77 -2.38 30.91 -11.73
CA ARG A 77 -3.23 31.22 -12.89
C ARG A 77 -3.46 29.97 -13.72
N PHE A 78 -4.71 29.60 -13.94
CA PHE A 78 -5.04 28.50 -14.85
C PHE A 78 -5.13 28.98 -16.28
N VAL A 79 -4.46 28.27 -17.17
CA VAL A 79 -4.40 28.56 -18.61
C VAL A 79 -4.92 27.35 -19.36
N LYS A 80 -6.11 27.51 -19.94
CA LYS A 80 -6.76 26.47 -20.74
C LYS A 80 -6.15 26.38 -22.13
N GLU A 81 -5.97 27.53 -22.79
CA GLU A 81 -5.41 27.64 -24.14
C GLU A 81 -4.23 28.59 -24.17
N ASP A 82 -3.18 28.22 -24.91
CA ASP A 82 -2.00 29.05 -25.17
C ASP A 82 -1.63 28.91 -26.66
N GLU A 83 -1.41 30.03 -27.34
CA GLU A 83 -1.14 30.11 -28.79
C GLU A 83 -2.09 29.26 -29.67
N GLY A 84 -3.39 29.21 -29.31
CA GLY A 84 -4.42 28.45 -30.02
C GLY A 84 -4.36 26.93 -29.81
N LYS A 85 -3.59 26.45 -28.82
CA LYS A 85 -3.54 25.05 -28.40
C LYS A 85 -4.13 24.90 -27.00
N LEU A 86 -4.92 23.85 -26.80
CA LEU A 86 -5.35 23.45 -25.47
C LEU A 86 -4.15 22.92 -24.68
N VAL A 87 -3.82 23.56 -23.55
CA VAL A 87 -2.69 23.20 -22.69
C VAL A 87 -3.12 22.73 -21.30
N ASN A 88 -4.21 23.28 -20.75
CA ASN A 88 -4.70 22.96 -19.40
C ASN A 88 -3.60 22.95 -18.32
N GLN A 89 -2.97 24.10 -18.11
CA GLN A 89 -1.84 24.25 -17.21
C GLN A 89 -2.16 25.19 -16.04
N LEU A 90 -1.56 24.90 -14.88
CA LEU A 90 -1.54 25.80 -13.73
C LEU A 90 -0.17 26.50 -13.67
N PHE A 91 -0.19 27.80 -13.87
CA PHE A 91 0.99 28.65 -13.80
C PHE A 91 1.19 29.14 -12.37
N TYR A 92 2.41 29.00 -11.87
CA TYR A 92 2.79 29.40 -10.52
C TYR A 92 3.77 30.57 -10.54
N PHE A 93 3.52 31.53 -9.64
CA PHE A 93 4.26 32.77 -9.52
C PHE A 93 4.73 33.00 -8.06
N GLU A 94 6.04 33.10 -7.86
CA GLU A 94 6.69 33.61 -6.64
C GLU A 94 6.84 35.14 -6.65
N LYS A 95 6.85 35.75 -7.83
CA LYS A 95 6.98 37.20 -8.01
C LYS A 95 5.99 37.68 -9.06
N ALA A 96 5.47 38.90 -8.86
CA ALA A 96 4.65 39.55 -9.87
C ALA A 96 5.45 39.75 -11.17
N GLY A 97 4.85 39.40 -12.30
CA GLY A 97 5.45 39.45 -13.63
C GLY A 97 4.65 38.60 -14.62
N ASP A 98 5.02 38.68 -15.89
CA ASP A 98 4.30 37.99 -16.97
C ASP A 98 4.75 36.52 -17.12
N ASP A 99 6.00 36.23 -16.74
CA ASP A 99 6.57 34.89 -16.85
C ASP A 99 6.37 34.07 -15.57
N PRO A 100 5.67 32.91 -15.64
CA PRO A 100 5.54 32.02 -14.49
C PRO A 100 6.87 31.34 -14.16
N GLN A 101 7.12 31.11 -12.87
CA GLN A 101 8.28 30.33 -12.43
C GLN A 101 8.09 28.84 -12.70
N LEU A 102 6.84 28.35 -12.75
CA LEU A 102 6.53 26.96 -13.03
C LEU A 102 5.21 26.87 -13.80
N LYS A 103 5.15 26.00 -14.82
CA LYS A 103 3.92 25.62 -15.52
C LYS A 103 3.63 24.16 -15.23
N MET A 104 2.52 23.85 -14.59
CA MET A 104 2.16 22.47 -14.22
C MET A 104 1.03 21.95 -15.09
N ASP A 105 1.19 20.76 -15.65
CA ASP A 105 0.17 20.14 -16.49
C ASP A 105 -0.96 19.57 -15.62
N MET A 106 -2.20 19.75 -16.05
CA MET A 106 -3.35 19.13 -15.40
C MET A 106 -3.50 17.68 -15.85
N LYS A 107 -3.76 16.77 -14.91
CA LYS A 107 -4.20 15.41 -15.26
C LYS A 107 -5.70 15.40 -15.56
N GLU A 108 -6.09 15.84 -16.77
CA GLU A 108 -7.49 15.99 -17.20
C GLU A 108 -8.36 14.75 -16.95
N SER A 109 -7.78 13.56 -17.07
CA SER A 109 -8.52 12.30 -16.90
C SER A 109 -8.98 12.03 -15.46
N TYR A 110 -8.42 12.74 -14.48
CA TYR A 110 -8.84 12.70 -13.08
C TYR A 110 -9.99 13.67 -12.86
N PHE A 111 -9.88 14.89 -13.39
CA PHE A 111 -10.97 15.86 -13.35
C PHE A 111 -12.23 15.37 -14.08
N ARG A 112 -12.12 14.85 -15.30
CA ARG A 112 -13.28 14.37 -16.06
C ARG A 112 -14.03 13.21 -15.39
N LYS A 113 -13.36 12.41 -14.54
CA LYS A 113 -13.96 11.20 -13.94
C LYS A 113 -14.41 11.40 -12.51
N ALA A 114 -13.66 12.17 -11.74
CA ALA A 114 -13.84 12.30 -10.30
C ALA A 114 -13.75 13.76 -9.82
N GLU A 115 -13.74 14.73 -10.75
CA GLU A 115 -13.63 16.17 -10.48
C GLU A 115 -12.37 16.57 -9.70
N VAL A 116 -11.37 15.68 -9.66
CA VAL A 116 -10.08 15.92 -8.98
C VAL A 116 -9.18 16.80 -9.84
N LYS A 117 -8.88 18.00 -9.35
CA LYS A 117 -7.93 18.94 -9.98
C LYS A 117 -6.52 18.67 -9.47
N LEU A 118 -5.79 17.88 -10.24
CA LEU A 118 -4.39 17.52 -9.97
C LEU A 118 -3.50 18.10 -11.05
N PHE A 119 -2.45 18.81 -10.62
CA PHE A 119 -1.45 19.45 -11.46
C PHE A 119 -0.07 18.91 -11.12
N TYR A 120 0.80 18.74 -12.11
CA TYR A 120 2.13 18.18 -11.90
C TYR A 120 3.18 18.79 -12.84
N ASN A 121 4.45 18.77 -12.42
CA ASN A 121 5.58 19.13 -13.26
C ASN A 121 6.82 18.28 -12.89
N TRP A 122 7.59 17.91 -13.91
CA TRP A 122 8.92 17.31 -13.82
C TRP A 122 10.00 18.33 -14.16
N LEU A 123 10.60 18.95 -13.15
CA LEU A 123 11.73 19.86 -13.33
C LEU A 123 13.05 19.15 -13.64
N SER A 124 13.14 17.88 -13.26
CA SER A 124 14.26 16.99 -13.62
C SER A 124 13.81 15.54 -13.56
N ALA A 125 14.58 14.64 -14.18
CA ALA A 125 14.34 13.20 -14.17
C ALA A 125 14.49 12.52 -12.78
N SER A 126 14.73 13.29 -11.70
CA SER A 126 14.87 12.78 -10.32
C SER A 126 13.58 12.98 -9.53
N ALA A 127 13.29 12.12 -8.56
CA ALA A 127 12.15 12.26 -7.64
C ALA A 127 12.16 13.59 -6.87
N SER A 128 13.35 14.16 -6.65
CA SER A 128 13.51 15.49 -6.06
C SER A 128 13.09 16.66 -6.97
N GLY A 129 12.88 16.43 -8.26
CA GLY A 129 12.41 17.44 -9.22
C GLY A 129 10.91 17.34 -9.55
N TYR A 130 10.17 16.46 -8.88
CA TYR A 130 8.74 16.32 -9.05
C TYR A 130 7.97 17.29 -8.16
N ILE A 131 6.98 17.96 -8.73
CA ILE A 131 6.01 18.78 -8.00
C ILE A 131 4.62 18.31 -8.38
N GLU A 132 3.77 18.07 -7.38
CA GLU A 132 2.34 17.76 -7.54
C GLU A 132 1.54 18.69 -6.63
N LEU A 133 0.49 19.29 -7.18
CA LEU A 133 -0.52 20.06 -6.45
C LEU A 133 -1.88 19.43 -6.70
N ILE A 134 -2.68 19.31 -5.64
CA ILE A 134 -4.07 18.86 -5.73
C ILE A 134 -4.97 19.83 -4.97
N GLU A 135 -6.10 20.19 -5.56
CA GLU A 135 -7.13 20.95 -4.84
C GLU A 135 -7.85 20.01 -3.87
N VAL A 136 -7.72 20.30 -2.57
CA VAL A 136 -8.34 19.52 -1.48
C VAL A 136 -9.69 20.09 -1.05
N ASP A 137 -9.90 21.37 -1.30
CA ASP A 137 -11.16 22.11 -1.11
C ASP A 137 -11.14 23.34 -2.04
N PRO A 138 -12.28 23.91 -2.44
CA PRO A 138 -12.29 25.08 -3.32
C PRO A 138 -11.38 26.20 -2.81
N GLY A 139 -10.33 26.52 -3.58
CA GLY A 139 -9.35 27.53 -3.19
C GLY A 139 -8.35 27.09 -2.11
N VAL A 140 -8.21 25.79 -1.84
CA VAL A 140 -7.19 25.19 -0.97
C VAL A 140 -6.43 24.11 -1.74
N LEU A 141 -5.12 24.29 -1.89
CA LEU A 141 -4.23 23.37 -2.60
C LEU A 141 -3.27 22.69 -1.63
N ALA A 142 -3.11 21.39 -1.74
CA ALA A 142 -2.06 20.64 -1.05
C ALA A 142 -0.88 20.42 -1.99
N GLN A 143 0.33 20.75 -1.52
CA GLN A 143 1.56 20.39 -2.21
C GLN A 143 2.07 19.05 -1.74
N ILE A 144 2.34 18.18 -2.70
CA ILE A 144 2.67 16.79 -2.47
C ILE A 144 4.11 16.51 -2.89
N LYS A 145 4.80 15.76 -2.03
CA LYS A 145 6.02 15.04 -2.32
C LYS A 145 5.70 13.57 -2.52
N SER A 146 6.33 12.95 -3.52
CA SER A 146 6.24 11.51 -3.74
C SER A 146 7.57 10.80 -3.48
N ASP A 147 7.48 9.50 -3.18
CA ASP A 147 8.60 8.58 -3.07
C ASP A 147 9.16 8.10 -4.43
N ARG A 148 8.48 8.39 -5.54
CA ARG A 148 8.86 7.95 -6.89
C ARG A 148 8.99 9.11 -7.87
N SER A 149 9.81 8.92 -8.91
CA SER A 149 9.82 9.75 -10.12
C SER A 149 9.33 8.99 -11.34
N TYR A 150 8.53 9.62 -12.20
CA TYR A 150 8.03 9.05 -13.45
C TYR A 150 7.96 10.09 -14.57
N ASN A 151 8.78 9.95 -15.62
CA ASN A 151 8.92 10.99 -16.66
C ASN A 151 7.76 11.07 -17.68
N ASP A 152 6.54 10.69 -17.32
CA ASP A 152 5.38 10.67 -18.22
C ASP A 152 4.04 10.70 -17.46
N GLY A 153 3.64 11.88 -16.99
CA GLY A 153 2.41 12.08 -16.22
C GLY A 153 2.63 12.28 -14.71
N PRO A 154 1.55 12.35 -13.90
CA PRO A 154 1.68 12.38 -12.46
C PRO A 154 2.24 11.04 -11.95
N VAL A 155 2.77 11.03 -10.73
CA VAL A 155 3.21 9.78 -10.10
C VAL A 155 2.04 8.79 -10.00
N ALA A 156 2.36 7.50 -10.12
CA ALA A 156 1.35 6.45 -10.10
C ALA A 156 0.47 6.52 -8.83
N LEU A 157 -0.78 6.06 -8.93
CA LEU A 157 -1.72 6.16 -7.80
C LEU A 157 -1.30 5.31 -6.60
N ASP A 158 -0.47 4.27 -6.80
CA ASP A 158 0.13 3.44 -5.75
C ASP A 158 1.39 4.06 -5.11
N ALA A 159 1.85 5.22 -5.61
CA ALA A 159 2.99 5.92 -5.03
C ALA A 159 2.61 6.56 -3.69
N THR A 160 3.56 6.56 -2.75
CA THR A 160 3.38 7.25 -1.47
C THR A 160 3.35 8.75 -1.75
N ARG A 161 2.34 9.43 -1.21
CA ARG A 161 2.16 10.88 -1.29
C ARG A 161 2.19 11.47 0.11
N THR A 162 3.05 12.46 0.30
CA THR A 162 3.15 13.19 1.56
C THR A 162 2.90 14.66 1.28
N VAL A 163 1.91 15.24 1.93
CA VAL A 163 1.65 16.68 1.92
C VAL A 163 2.79 17.38 2.65
N VAL A 164 3.41 18.34 2.00
CA VAL A 164 4.56 19.11 2.51
C VAL A 164 4.22 20.58 2.76
N ASP A 165 3.17 21.09 2.13
CA ASP A 165 2.62 22.43 2.39
C ASP A 165 1.16 22.51 1.95
N VAL A 166 0.45 23.51 2.47
CA VAL A 166 -0.93 23.84 2.13
C VAL A 166 -0.99 25.30 1.69
N TYR A 167 -1.70 25.56 0.60
CA TYR A 167 -1.92 26.90 0.07
C TYR A 167 -3.41 27.22 0.10
N ALA A 168 -3.78 28.42 0.53
CA ALA A 168 -5.20 28.82 0.58
C ALA A 168 -5.41 30.25 0.08
N LYS A 169 -6.51 30.48 -0.66
CA LYS A 169 -6.95 31.83 -1.06
C LYS A 169 -7.28 32.71 0.16
N ASP A 170 -7.87 32.11 1.18
CA ASP A 170 -8.18 32.74 2.47
C ASP A 170 -7.29 32.15 3.57
N LYS A 171 -6.62 33.01 4.34
CA LYS A 171 -5.80 32.60 5.49
C LYS A 171 -6.63 31.93 6.59
N ALA A 172 -7.91 32.29 6.72
CA ALA A 172 -8.80 31.67 7.70
C ALA A 172 -8.96 30.15 7.47
N ASN A 173 -8.75 29.67 6.25
CA ASN A 173 -8.80 28.24 5.96
C ASN A 173 -7.72 27.45 6.69
N PHE A 174 -6.62 28.07 7.15
CA PHE A 174 -5.59 27.39 7.93
C PHE A 174 -6.03 26.99 9.34
N ASP A 175 -7.15 27.53 9.85
CA ASP A 175 -7.78 27.06 11.09
C ASP A 175 -8.38 25.65 10.91
N THR A 176 -8.64 25.24 9.67
CA THR A 176 -9.21 23.92 9.31
C THR A 176 -8.22 23.05 8.55
N TRP A 177 -7.40 23.63 7.69
CA TRP A 177 -6.54 22.94 6.74
C TRP A 177 -5.08 23.01 7.16
N ASP A 178 -4.72 22.21 8.15
CA ASP A 178 -3.33 21.87 8.43
C ASP A 178 -2.82 20.74 7.51
N ILE A 179 -1.54 20.37 7.66
CA ILE A 179 -0.90 19.32 6.85
C ILE A 179 -1.62 17.97 7.03
N GLU A 180 -2.02 17.62 8.25
CA GLU A 180 -2.66 16.33 8.54
C GLU A 180 -4.05 16.22 7.92
N THR A 181 -4.84 17.29 8.03
CA THR A 181 -6.19 17.36 7.45
C THR A 181 -6.12 17.37 5.93
N ALA A 182 -5.17 18.14 5.36
CA ALA A 182 -4.91 18.11 3.93
C ALA A 182 -4.47 16.73 3.46
N GLN A 183 -3.57 16.06 4.18
CA GLN A 183 -3.13 14.69 3.88
C GLN A 183 -4.31 13.71 3.85
N ALA A 184 -5.18 13.72 4.87
CA ALA A 184 -6.35 12.85 4.91
C ALA A 184 -7.28 13.07 3.69
N LYS A 185 -7.45 14.32 3.26
CA LYS A 185 -8.24 14.64 2.06
C LYS A 185 -7.54 14.18 0.78
N VAL A 186 -6.22 14.35 0.67
CA VAL A 186 -5.43 13.81 -0.44
C VAL A 186 -5.61 12.30 -0.53
N ASP A 187 -5.45 11.58 0.58
CA ASP A 187 -5.61 10.12 0.63
C ASP A 187 -7.01 9.70 0.18
N MET A 188 -8.05 10.44 0.58
CA MET A 188 -9.42 10.22 0.13
C MET A 188 -9.58 10.42 -1.38
N LEU A 189 -9.07 11.53 -1.94
CA LEU A 189 -9.16 11.82 -3.39
C LEU A 189 -8.39 10.78 -4.22
N ILE A 190 -7.19 10.40 -3.78
CA ILE A 190 -6.40 9.34 -4.41
C ILE A 190 -7.13 8.00 -4.30
N GLY A 191 -7.77 7.71 -3.17
CA GLY A 191 -8.63 6.53 -2.99
C GLY A 191 -9.77 6.47 -4.02
N THR A 192 -10.45 7.60 -4.28
CA THR A 192 -11.48 7.69 -5.33
C THR A 192 -10.89 7.38 -6.71
N LEU A 193 -9.74 7.96 -7.06
CA LEU A 193 -9.10 7.71 -8.35
C LEU A 193 -8.63 6.25 -8.50
N LYS A 194 -8.14 5.65 -7.42
CA LYS A 194 -7.76 4.23 -7.37
C LYS A 194 -8.97 3.33 -7.62
N ALA A 195 -10.11 3.61 -6.99
CA ALA A 195 -11.33 2.82 -7.17
C ALA A 195 -11.74 2.73 -8.66
N ASP A 196 -11.69 3.86 -9.38
CA ASP A 196 -11.96 3.92 -10.83
C ASP A 196 -10.95 3.12 -11.66
N GLU A 197 -9.67 3.19 -11.32
CA GLU A 197 -8.63 2.39 -11.98
C GLU A 197 -8.86 0.89 -11.73
N PHE A 198 -9.21 0.52 -10.51
CA PHE A 198 -9.49 -0.86 -10.13
C PHE A 198 -10.71 -1.44 -10.84
N VAL A 199 -11.74 -0.65 -11.14
CA VAL A 199 -12.86 -1.10 -12.00
C VAL A 199 -12.34 -1.54 -13.39
N LYS A 200 -11.40 -0.78 -13.97
CA LYS A 200 -10.81 -1.13 -15.27
C LYS A 200 -9.89 -2.34 -15.19
N VAL A 201 -9.05 -2.39 -14.15
CA VAL A 201 -8.16 -3.53 -13.89
C VAL A 201 -9.01 -4.79 -13.71
N LYS A 202 -10.05 -4.76 -12.87
CA LYS A 202 -11.00 -5.86 -12.68
C LYS A 202 -11.61 -6.29 -14.00
N LYS A 203 -12.16 -5.35 -14.79
CA LYS A 203 -12.75 -5.68 -16.10
C LYS A 203 -11.76 -6.36 -17.05
N ASN A 204 -10.48 -6.01 -17.00
CA ASN A 204 -9.45 -6.69 -17.77
C ASN A 204 -9.10 -8.07 -17.19
N LEU A 205 -9.04 -8.20 -15.87
CA LEU A 205 -8.79 -9.46 -15.17
C LEU A 205 -9.91 -10.48 -15.40
N GLU A 206 -11.18 -10.05 -15.47
CA GLU A 206 -12.34 -10.92 -15.75
C GLU A 206 -12.25 -11.62 -17.13
N LYS A 207 -11.39 -11.14 -18.04
CA LYS A 207 -11.12 -11.82 -19.32
C LYS A 207 -10.27 -13.09 -19.16
N PHE A 208 -9.60 -13.24 -18.02
CA PHE A 208 -8.75 -14.40 -17.73
C PHE A 208 -9.55 -15.42 -16.92
N GLU A 209 -9.60 -16.66 -17.41
CA GLU A 209 -10.35 -17.77 -16.83
C GLU A 209 -10.04 -18.00 -15.34
N VAL A 210 -8.75 -17.94 -14.97
CA VAL A 210 -8.32 -18.11 -13.58
C VAL A 210 -8.99 -17.09 -12.68
N TYR A 211 -8.89 -15.80 -13.00
CA TYR A 211 -9.44 -14.75 -12.15
C TYR A 211 -10.97 -14.80 -12.11
N SER A 212 -11.64 -14.94 -13.25
CA SER A 212 -13.10 -14.99 -13.29
C SER A 212 -13.69 -16.17 -12.50
N THR A 213 -12.97 -17.29 -12.45
CA THR A 213 -13.39 -18.50 -11.72
C THR A 213 -13.06 -18.46 -10.23
N TYR A 214 -11.93 -17.84 -9.87
CA TYR A 214 -11.35 -17.86 -8.52
C TYR A 214 -11.45 -16.56 -7.73
N LYS A 215 -12.00 -15.45 -8.27
CA LYS A 215 -12.29 -14.26 -7.47
C LYS A 215 -13.11 -14.62 -6.22
N GLY A 216 -12.65 -14.16 -5.05
CA GLY A 216 -13.19 -14.56 -3.74
C GLY A 216 -12.77 -15.96 -3.26
N LYS A 217 -11.89 -16.66 -3.97
CA LYS A 217 -11.45 -18.03 -3.69
C LYS A 217 -9.93 -18.13 -3.66
N ILE A 218 -9.45 -19.31 -3.27
CA ILE A 218 -8.04 -19.63 -3.18
C ILE A 218 -7.76 -20.79 -4.14
N ALA A 219 -6.82 -20.57 -5.06
CA ALA A 219 -6.29 -21.65 -5.90
C ALA A 219 -5.16 -22.37 -5.16
N PHE A 220 -5.17 -23.69 -5.20
CA PHE A 220 -4.10 -24.53 -4.63
C PHE A 220 -3.31 -25.20 -5.74
N ALA A 221 -2.01 -25.42 -5.54
CA ALA A 221 -1.15 -26.15 -6.47
C ALA A 221 -0.05 -26.93 -5.73
N LYS A 222 0.58 -27.90 -6.42
CA LYS A 222 1.67 -28.73 -5.87
C LYS A 222 2.98 -27.98 -5.64
N GLY A 223 3.05 -26.69 -6.00
CA GLY A 223 4.26 -25.90 -5.91
C GLY A 223 4.03 -24.44 -6.30
N THR A 224 4.89 -23.54 -5.81
CA THR A 224 4.74 -22.09 -6.02
C THR A 224 4.92 -21.68 -7.47
N ASN A 225 5.73 -22.41 -8.25
CA ASN A 225 5.97 -22.15 -9.67
C ASN A 225 4.69 -22.21 -10.53
N TYR A 226 3.68 -22.97 -10.12
CA TYR A 226 2.39 -23.07 -10.81
C TYR A 226 1.46 -21.88 -10.54
N LEU A 227 1.75 -21.08 -9.51
CA LEU A 227 0.93 -19.94 -9.05
C LEU A 227 1.63 -18.58 -9.19
N ARG A 228 2.83 -18.56 -9.80
CA ARG A 228 3.61 -17.33 -10.01
C ARG A 228 3.11 -16.59 -11.24
N ASN A 229 2.96 -15.27 -11.10
CA ASN A 229 2.74 -14.37 -12.23
C ASN A 229 4.03 -13.70 -12.65
N GLN A 230 4.18 -13.54 -13.97
CA GLN A 230 5.31 -12.82 -14.56
C GLN A 230 5.03 -11.33 -14.77
N LYS A 231 3.75 -10.95 -14.87
CA LYS A 231 3.31 -9.58 -15.17
C LYS A 231 2.16 -9.17 -14.27
N SER A 232 2.20 -7.91 -13.82
CA SER A 232 1.12 -7.32 -13.02
C SER A 232 -0.18 -7.33 -13.81
N ASN A 233 -1.29 -7.61 -13.14
CA ASN A 233 -2.63 -7.62 -13.73
C ASN A 233 -2.82 -8.54 -14.95
N GLN A 234 -1.97 -9.58 -15.07
CA GLN A 234 -2.06 -10.60 -16.12
C GLN A 234 -1.80 -11.98 -15.50
N PRO A 235 -2.82 -12.63 -14.93
CA PRO A 235 -2.70 -13.99 -14.44
C PRO A 235 -2.35 -14.93 -15.61
N THR A 236 -1.17 -15.53 -15.54
CA THR A 236 -0.64 -16.47 -16.55
C THR A 236 -0.74 -17.93 -16.09
N GLU A 237 -1.30 -18.16 -14.90
CA GLU A 237 -1.51 -19.50 -14.37
C GLU A 237 -2.48 -20.29 -15.25
N LYS A 238 -2.37 -21.62 -15.21
CA LYS A 238 -3.28 -22.52 -15.93
C LYS A 238 -4.15 -23.26 -14.91
N PRO A 239 -5.49 -23.18 -15.00
CA PRO A 239 -6.38 -23.89 -14.07
C PRO A 239 -6.12 -25.40 -13.99
N ALA A 240 -5.63 -26.01 -15.07
CA ALA A 240 -5.24 -27.42 -15.11
C ALA A 240 -4.12 -27.81 -14.12
N ASN A 241 -3.33 -26.84 -13.63
CA ASN A 241 -2.32 -27.08 -12.60
C ASN A 241 -2.87 -26.98 -11.17
N PHE A 242 -4.11 -26.53 -11.02
CA PHE A 242 -4.72 -26.38 -9.71
C PHE A 242 -5.17 -27.73 -9.18
N ILE A 243 -4.99 -27.93 -7.89
CA ILE A 243 -5.32 -29.17 -7.20
C ILE A 243 -6.43 -28.91 -6.20
N THR A 244 -7.27 -29.92 -5.99
CA THR A 244 -8.27 -29.95 -4.92
C THR A 244 -7.95 -31.00 -3.86
N LYS A 245 -6.91 -31.82 -4.11
CA LYS A 245 -6.45 -32.88 -3.23
C LYS A 245 -4.92 -32.99 -3.22
N ALA A 246 -4.35 -33.25 -2.05
CA ALA A 246 -2.93 -33.52 -1.84
C ALA A 246 -2.71 -34.55 -0.73
N GLU A 247 -1.50 -35.12 -0.65
CA GLU A 247 -1.09 -35.87 0.55
C GLU A 247 -0.83 -34.87 1.69
N LEU A 248 -1.30 -35.20 2.90
CA LEU A 248 -1.05 -34.41 4.09
C LEU A 248 0.47 -34.32 4.35
N GLY A 249 0.98 -33.11 4.52
CA GLY A 249 2.42 -32.82 4.64
C GLY A 249 3.15 -32.63 3.30
N ALA A 250 2.55 -32.98 2.16
CA ALA A 250 3.13 -32.63 0.87
C ALA A 250 3.09 -31.11 0.63
N THR A 251 3.87 -30.66 -0.36
CA THR A 251 3.86 -29.24 -0.72
C THR A 251 2.49 -28.82 -1.26
N VAL A 252 1.85 -27.88 -0.57
CA VAL A 252 0.63 -27.19 -1.03
C VAL A 252 0.92 -25.70 -1.04
N ALA A 253 1.11 -25.17 -2.24
CA ALA A 253 1.13 -23.73 -2.48
C ALA A 253 -0.30 -23.23 -2.70
N PHE A 254 -0.59 -22.01 -2.28
CA PHE A 254 -1.90 -21.42 -2.48
C PHE A 254 -1.82 -19.93 -2.79
N LYS A 255 -2.82 -19.46 -3.55
CA LYS A 255 -2.93 -18.07 -3.98
C LYS A 255 -4.39 -17.61 -3.93
N PRO A 256 -4.72 -16.64 -3.07
CA PRO A 256 -6.04 -16.03 -3.05
C PRO A 256 -6.20 -15.07 -4.23
N TYR A 257 -7.41 -15.00 -4.77
CA TYR A 257 -7.86 -13.96 -5.70
C TYR A 257 -9.04 -13.22 -5.06
N PHE A 258 -9.03 -11.90 -5.14
CA PHE A 258 -9.96 -11.03 -4.43
C PHE A 258 -10.96 -10.39 -5.39
N GLU A 259 -12.18 -10.16 -4.92
CA GLU A 259 -13.19 -9.42 -5.68
C GLU A 259 -12.82 -7.93 -5.87
N GLN A 260 -12.13 -7.37 -4.87
CA GLN A 260 -11.56 -6.02 -4.86
C GLN A 260 -10.24 -6.05 -4.06
N PRO A 261 -9.31 -5.12 -4.32
CA PRO A 261 -8.15 -4.93 -3.46
C PRO A 261 -8.58 -4.64 -2.02
N LEU A 262 -7.73 -5.03 -1.07
CA LEU A 262 -8.02 -4.84 0.35
C LEU A 262 -8.10 -3.35 0.70
N GLU A 263 -7.20 -2.52 0.15
CA GLU A 263 -7.19 -1.09 0.45
C GLU A 263 -8.48 -0.35 0.02
N VAL A 264 -9.21 -0.92 -0.94
CA VAL A 264 -10.48 -0.37 -1.45
C VAL A 264 -11.64 -0.87 -0.60
N SER A 265 -11.71 -2.17 -0.39
CA SER A 265 -12.83 -2.80 0.31
C SER A 265 -12.79 -2.54 1.82
N HIS A 266 -11.59 -2.49 2.40
CA HIS A 266 -11.34 -2.35 3.83
C HIS A 266 -10.13 -1.42 4.10
N PRO A 267 -10.28 -0.10 3.93
CA PRO A 267 -9.19 0.85 4.14
C PRO A 267 -8.54 0.73 5.53
N GLY A 268 -7.21 0.66 5.54
CA GLY A 268 -6.40 0.51 6.76
C GLY A 268 -6.33 -0.92 7.34
N ALA A 269 -6.94 -1.91 6.68
CA ALA A 269 -6.80 -3.31 7.06
C ALA A 269 -5.53 -3.93 6.43
N TRP A 270 -5.05 -5.02 7.02
CA TRP A 270 -4.06 -5.92 6.40
C TRP A 270 -4.61 -7.35 6.34
N PHE A 271 -3.94 -8.26 5.62
CA PHE A 271 -4.43 -9.62 5.48
C PHE A 271 -4.07 -10.48 6.70
N ASN A 272 -5.02 -11.28 7.16
CA ASN A 272 -4.78 -12.41 8.06
C ASN A 272 -5.16 -13.72 7.37
N ILE A 273 -4.59 -14.85 7.80
CA ILE A 273 -4.94 -16.18 7.29
C ILE A 273 -5.26 -17.09 8.47
N THR A 274 -6.39 -17.79 8.36
CA THR A 274 -6.77 -18.85 9.29
C THR A 274 -6.77 -20.20 8.58
N TYR A 275 -6.38 -21.23 9.32
CA TYR A 275 -6.46 -22.62 8.89
C TYR A 275 -7.40 -23.39 9.81
N GLU A 276 -8.31 -24.16 9.22
CA GLU A 276 -9.28 -25.00 9.92
C GLU A 276 -9.22 -26.43 9.36
N MET A 277 -8.99 -27.41 10.23
CA MET A 277 -8.94 -28.84 9.87
C MET A 277 -9.16 -29.68 11.13
N ALA A 278 -9.91 -30.78 11.01
CA ALA A 278 -10.16 -31.71 12.11
C ALA A 278 -10.65 -30.99 13.40
N GLY A 279 -11.64 -30.11 13.27
CA GLY A 279 -12.22 -29.37 14.41
C GLY A 279 -11.31 -28.33 15.07
N GLU A 280 -10.05 -28.24 14.67
CA GLU A 280 -9.08 -27.28 15.18
C GLU A 280 -8.97 -26.07 14.25
N ILE A 281 -8.70 -24.90 14.84
CA ILE A 281 -8.50 -23.64 14.12
C ILE A 281 -7.22 -22.97 14.60
N THR A 282 -6.44 -22.46 13.66
CA THR A 282 -5.33 -21.55 13.92
C THR A 282 -5.51 -20.25 13.17
N ASP A 283 -5.00 -19.18 13.77
CA ASP A 283 -5.11 -17.82 13.29
C ASP A 283 -3.73 -17.18 13.38
N ARG A 284 -3.19 -16.75 12.23
CA ARG A 284 -1.83 -16.19 12.15
C ARG A 284 -1.67 -14.98 13.05
N GLU A 285 -2.60 -14.02 13.05
CA GLU A 285 -2.50 -12.81 13.89
C GLU A 285 -2.62 -13.11 15.39
N LYS A 286 -3.46 -14.08 15.79
CA LYS A 286 -3.52 -14.51 17.20
C LYS A 286 -2.21 -15.15 17.65
N LEU A 287 -1.64 -16.05 16.82
CA LEU A 287 -0.37 -16.70 17.13
C LEU A 287 0.79 -15.69 17.14
N ARG A 288 0.84 -14.80 16.15
CA ARG A 288 1.83 -13.71 16.08
C ARG A 288 1.88 -12.88 17.36
N LYS A 289 0.74 -12.72 18.06
CA LYS A 289 0.64 -11.98 19.32
C LYS A 289 0.82 -12.85 20.57
N SER A 290 0.92 -14.17 20.45
CA SER A 290 1.01 -15.07 21.62
C SER A 290 2.44 -15.31 22.10
N SER A 291 3.46 -15.20 21.24
CA SER A 291 4.87 -15.35 21.64
C SER A 291 5.81 -14.58 20.71
N THR A 292 7.03 -14.31 21.19
CA THR A 292 8.11 -13.71 20.38
C THR A 292 8.51 -14.62 19.21
N VAL A 293 8.58 -15.93 19.45
CA VAL A 293 8.87 -16.94 18.42
C VAL A 293 7.89 -16.84 17.25
N PHE A 294 6.58 -16.79 17.53
CA PHE A 294 5.58 -16.64 16.48
C PHE A 294 5.60 -15.24 15.87
N ALA A 295 5.86 -14.18 16.65
CA ALA A 295 5.98 -12.82 16.13
C ALA A 295 7.08 -12.70 15.06
N GLU A 296 8.22 -13.38 15.26
CA GLU A 296 9.35 -13.39 14.34
C GLU A 296 9.09 -14.23 13.08
N ASN A 297 8.38 -15.35 13.23
CA ASN A 297 8.19 -16.32 12.15
C ASN A 297 6.88 -16.16 11.37
N ILE A 298 5.92 -15.41 11.89
CA ILE A 298 4.63 -15.09 11.24
C ILE A 298 4.59 -13.59 10.95
N PRO A 299 5.21 -13.13 9.85
CA PRO A 299 5.15 -11.71 9.51
C PRO A 299 3.72 -11.28 9.17
N GLN A 300 3.43 -10.02 9.48
CA GLN A 300 2.23 -9.32 9.03
C GLN A 300 2.17 -9.33 7.49
N ILE A 301 0.96 -9.47 6.94
CA ILE A 301 0.73 -9.48 5.49
C ILE A 301 0.06 -8.18 5.08
N ASP A 302 0.86 -7.15 4.91
CA ASP A 302 0.45 -5.81 4.44
C ASP A 302 0.93 -5.49 3.03
N LYS A 303 1.75 -6.37 2.46
CA LYS A 303 2.12 -6.34 1.04
C LYS A 303 0.97 -6.87 0.20
N ASP A 304 0.72 -6.26 -0.96
CA ASP A 304 -0.33 -6.61 -1.92
C ASP A 304 -1.75 -6.12 -1.56
N GLN A 305 -1.92 -5.17 -0.63
CA GLN A 305 -3.24 -4.58 -0.29
C GLN A 305 -3.89 -3.89 -1.49
N GLU A 306 -3.10 -3.33 -2.40
CA GLU A 306 -3.52 -2.69 -3.64
C GLU A 306 -3.78 -3.67 -4.81
N LYS A 307 -3.71 -4.99 -4.57
CA LYS A 307 -3.76 -6.00 -5.64
C LYS A 307 -5.01 -6.88 -5.55
N PHE A 308 -5.40 -7.42 -6.70
CA PHE A 308 -6.51 -8.38 -6.85
C PHE A 308 -6.14 -9.83 -6.52
N TYR A 309 -4.89 -10.09 -6.17
CA TYR A 309 -4.37 -11.39 -5.76
C TYR A 309 -3.00 -11.21 -5.13
N PHE A 310 -2.56 -12.17 -4.32
CA PHE A 310 -1.18 -12.17 -3.83
C PHE A 310 -0.19 -12.32 -4.98
N TRP A 311 0.79 -11.41 -5.04
CA TRP A 311 1.78 -11.42 -6.10
C TRP A 311 2.65 -12.69 -6.03
N TYR A 312 3.03 -13.07 -4.82
CA TYR A 312 3.69 -14.33 -4.52
C TYR A 312 2.75 -15.29 -3.80
N PRO A 313 2.64 -16.56 -4.25
CA PRO A 313 1.84 -17.56 -3.55
C PRO A 313 2.42 -17.85 -2.16
N LYS A 314 1.55 -18.23 -1.25
CA LYS A 314 1.90 -18.76 0.07
C LYS A 314 2.01 -20.28 0.00
N VAL A 315 2.51 -20.90 1.06
CA VAL A 315 2.63 -22.37 1.18
C VAL A 315 2.17 -22.78 2.56
N THR A 316 1.51 -23.93 2.68
CA THR A 316 1.32 -24.56 4.00
C THR A 316 2.63 -25.18 4.45
N VAL A 317 3.19 -26.04 3.60
CA VAL A 317 4.50 -26.66 3.69
C VAL A 317 5.15 -26.60 2.31
N ASN A 318 6.47 -26.40 2.26
CA ASN A 318 7.30 -26.51 1.08
C ASN A 318 8.50 -27.38 1.40
N THR A 319 8.39 -28.65 1.01
CA THR A 319 9.38 -29.69 1.31
C THR A 319 10.71 -29.47 0.61
N SER A 320 10.71 -28.84 -0.58
CA SER A 320 11.94 -28.61 -1.36
C SER A 320 12.83 -27.52 -0.76
N ASN A 321 12.23 -26.50 -0.15
CA ASN A 321 12.96 -25.36 0.40
C ASN A 321 13.02 -25.35 1.93
N ASN A 322 12.44 -26.38 2.58
CA ASN A 322 12.31 -26.46 4.02
C ASN A 322 11.66 -25.20 4.65
N VAL A 323 10.55 -24.73 4.07
CA VAL A 323 9.76 -23.60 4.57
C VAL A 323 8.32 -24.05 4.84
N ALA A 324 7.71 -23.58 5.93
CA ALA A 324 6.31 -23.83 6.22
C ALA A 324 5.64 -22.58 6.81
N ASP A 325 4.31 -22.54 6.79
CA ASP A 325 3.54 -21.57 7.54
C ASP A 325 3.39 -22.07 8.98
N TYR A 326 3.94 -21.31 9.94
CA TYR A 326 3.94 -21.68 11.35
C TYR A 326 2.53 -21.79 11.95
N ALA A 327 1.53 -21.06 11.42
CA ALA A 327 0.16 -21.25 11.85
C ALA A 327 -0.41 -22.59 11.38
N PHE A 328 -0.05 -23.03 10.17
CA PHE A 328 -0.42 -24.36 9.70
C PHE A 328 0.30 -25.48 10.48
N LEU A 329 1.57 -25.30 10.83
CA LEU A 329 2.27 -26.27 11.69
C LEU A 329 1.63 -26.39 13.07
N GLU A 330 1.21 -25.26 13.65
CA GLU A 330 0.48 -25.25 14.92
C GLU A 330 -0.88 -25.96 14.80
N LEU A 331 -1.55 -25.85 13.65
CA LEU A 331 -2.78 -26.61 13.39
C LEU A 331 -2.52 -28.11 13.38
N LEU A 332 -1.43 -28.56 12.74
CA LEU A 332 -1.03 -29.96 12.74
C LEU A 332 -0.69 -30.46 14.15
N ARG A 333 -0.01 -29.64 14.96
CA ARG A 333 0.32 -29.96 16.36
C ARG A 333 -0.95 -30.16 17.20
N LYS A 334 -1.92 -29.25 17.10
CA LYS A 334 -3.20 -29.34 17.83
C LYS A 334 -4.06 -30.51 17.38
N SER A 335 -4.08 -30.77 16.07
CA SER A 335 -4.90 -31.82 15.48
C SER A 335 -4.26 -33.21 15.53
N GLN A 336 -3.00 -33.35 15.96
CA GLN A 336 -2.21 -34.59 15.81
C GLN A 336 -2.92 -35.86 16.32
N ASN A 337 -3.61 -35.75 17.46
CA ASN A 337 -4.28 -36.90 18.10
C ASN A 337 -5.56 -37.32 17.37
N GLN A 338 -6.05 -36.50 16.44
CA GLN A 338 -7.26 -36.73 15.65
C GLN A 338 -6.94 -37.25 14.24
N LEU A 339 -5.65 -37.30 13.88
CA LEU A 339 -5.19 -37.71 12.56
C LEU A 339 -4.98 -39.22 12.50
N THR A 340 -5.70 -39.87 11.59
CA THR A 340 -5.70 -41.31 11.37
C THR A 340 -5.32 -41.60 9.93
N ALA A 341 -4.45 -42.58 9.71
CA ALA A 341 -4.08 -42.98 8.36
C ALA A 341 -5.26 -43.57 7.58
N GLY A 342 -5.23 -43.36 6.26
CA GLY A 342 -6.31 -43.69 5.33
C GLY A 342 -7.45 -42.67 5.31
N GLN A 343 -7.47 -41.68 6.22
CA GLN A 343 -8.50 -40.63 6.24
C GLN A 343 -8.12 -39.44 5.37
N VAL A 344 -9.14 -38.73 4.92
CA VAL A 344 -9.04 -37.47 4.17
C VAL A 344 -9.61 -36.35 5.03
N TYR A 345 -8.86 -35.27 5.17
CA TYR A 345 -9.22 -34.12 5.97
C TYR A 345 -9.44 -32.91 5.07
N ASP A 346 -10.53 -32.20 5.28
CA ASP A 346 -10.77 -30.92 4.63
C ASP A 346 -9.98 -29.84 5.36
N LEU A 347 -8.92 -29.33 4.72
CA LEU A 347 -8.24 -28.12 5.16
C LEU A 347 -8.92 -26.92 4.54
N LYS A 348 -9.66 -26.16 5.34
CA LYS A 348 -10.19 -24.87 4.94
C LYS A 348 -9.17 -23.78 5.24
N VAL A 349 -8.87 -23.00 4.21
CA VAL A 349 -8.03 -21.80 4.30
C VAL A 349 -8.91 -20.59 4.05
N THR A 350 -8.85 -19.62 4.96
CA THR A 350 -9.57 -18.36 4.82
C THR A 350 -8.61 -17.20 4.98
N VAL A 351 -8.62 -16.29 4.01
CA VAL A 351 -7.92 -15.01 4.05
C VAL A 351 -8.92 -13.94 4.46
N TRP A 352 -8.57 -13.16 5.48
CA TRP A 352 -9.43 -12.16 6.10
C TRP A 352 -8.87 -10.76 5.89
N ALA A 353 -9.77 -9.79 5.80
CA ALA A 353 -9.45 -8.41 6.15
C ALA A 353 -9.29 -8.33 7.67
N PHE A 354 -8.13 -7.92 8.16
CA PHE A 354 -7.85 -7.77 9.60
C PHE A 354 -7.58 -6.30 9.93
N LYS A 355 -8.28 -5.80 10.95
CA LYS A 355 -8.14 -4.42 11.41
C LYS A 355 -8.45 -4.37 12.91
N ASP A 356 -7.78 -3.49 13.64
CA ASP A 356 -8.06 -3.20 15.05
C ASP A 356 -8.10 -4.45 15.97
N GLY A 357 -7.30 -5.46 15.63
CA GLY A 357 -7.19 -6.68 16.44
C GLY A 357 -8.21 -7.78 16.11
N ALA A 358 -9.04 -7.62 15.08
CA ALA A 358 -10.07 -8.57 14.70
C ALA A 358 -10.05 -8.91 13.20
N ASN A 359 -10.48 -10.14 12.88
CA ASN A 359 -10.89 -10.51 11.52
C ASN A 359 -12.25 -9.84 11.25
N ILE A 360 -12.33 -9.01 10.21
CA ILE A 360 -13.52 -8.27 9.82
C ILE A 360 -14.36 -9.14 8.88
N ASP A 361 -13.89 -9.33 7.65
CA ASP A 361 -14.59 -10.08 6.61
C ASP A 361 -13.66 -11.06 5.88
N PRO A 362 -14.18 -12.23 5.44
CA PRO A 362 -13.41 -13.15 4.63
C PRO A 362 -13.32 -12.60 3.20
N VAL A 363 -12.10 -12.31 2.73
CA VAL A 363 -11.86 -11.77 1.38
C VAL A 363 -11.56 -12.86 0.35
N ALA A 364 -11.11 -14.03 0.81
CA ALA A 364 -11.02 -15.23 -0.02
C ALA A 364 -11.08 -16.49 0.85
N SER A 365 -11.76 -17.54 0.41
CA SER A 365 -11.77 -18.83 1.14
C SER A 365 -11.89 -20.01 0.19
N SER A 366 -11.17 -21.09 0.47
CA SER A 366 -11.39 -22.38 -0.20
C SER A 366 -10.90 -23.54 0.67
N THR A 367 -11.32 -24.75 0.28
CA THR A 367 -10.95 -26.00 0.97
C THR A 367 -10.13 -26.87 0.02
N ILE A 368 -9.10 -27.52 0.57
CA ILE A 368 -8.34 -28.58 -0.10
C ILE A 368 -8.42 -29.87 0.73
N GLN A 369 -8.57 -30.99 0.05
CA GLN A 369 -8.54 -32.32 0.68
C GLN A 369 -7.11 -32.78 0.92
N LEU A 370 -6.78 -33.11 2.17
CA LEU A 370 -5.48 -33.62 2.58
C LEU A 370 -5.62 -35.07 3.03
N GLU A 371 -5.02 -35.99 2.27
CA GLU A 371 -5.07 -37.42 2.57
C GLU A 371 -3.89 -37.84 3.46
N TYR A 372 -4.18 -38.49 4.59
CA TYR A 372 -3.16 -39.09 5.44
C TYR A 372 -2.84 -40.50 4.94
N THR A 373 -1.84 -40.64 4.07
CA THR A 373 -1.64 -41.89 3.29
C THR A 373 -0.78 -42.95 3.99
N LYS A 374 0.13 -42.60 4.90
CA LYS A 374 1.17 -43.53 5.41
C LYS A 374 1.53 -43.33 6.88
N GLU A 375 1.51 -44.41 7.67
CA GLU A 375 1.78 -44.38 9.13
C GLU A 375 3.26 -44.40 9.55
N GLU A 376 4.18 -45.12 8.91
CA GLU A 376 5.56 -45.22 9.47
C GLU A 376 6.64 -44.59 8.58
N ASN A 377 6.45 -44.59 7.27
CA ASN A 377 7.49 -44.18 6.30
C ASN A 377 7.04 -43.06 5.33
N GLY A 378 5.88 -42.46 5.54
CA GLY A 378 5.37 -41.35 4.72
C GLY A 378 4.90 -40.17 5.58
N THR A 379 3.61 -39.82 5.50
CA THR A 379 3.02 -38.66 6.18
C THR A 379 3.41 -38.54 7.65
N LYS A 380 3.28 -39.60 8.47
CA LYS A 380 3.61 -39.50 9.90
C LYS A 380 5.07 -39.15 10.14
N LYS A 381 5.98 -39.75 9.38
CA LYS A 381 7.42 -39.46 9.48
C LYS A 381 7.73 -38.05 9.01
N LEU A 382 7.09 -37.59 7.94
CA LEU A 382 7.30 -36.24 7.44
C LEU A 382 6.81 -35.18 8.46
N LEU A 383 5.71 -35.45 9.15
CA LEU A 383 5.10 -34.50 10.08
C LEU A 383 5.62 -34.61 11.51
N PHE A 384 5.82 -35.82 12.02
CA PHE A 384 5.99 -36.12 13.45
C PHE A 384 7.24 -36.97 13.74
N ASP A 385 8.20 -37.05 12.83
CA ASP A 385 9.51 -37.65 13.15
C ASP A 385 10.15 -36.87 14.30
N PRO A 386 10.62 -37.55 15.37
CA PRO A 386 11.06 -36.90 16.60
C PRO A 386 12.33 -36.06 16.47
N ILE A 387 12.99 -36.09 15.30
CA ILE A 387 14.20 -35.30 15.04
C ILE A 387 13.92 -34.21 13.99
N LYS A 388 13.18 -34.54 12.93
CA LYS A 388 13.04 -33.66 11.76
C LYS A 388 11.61 -33.54 11.22
N GLY A 389 10.63 -34.03 11.95
CA GLY A 389 9.22 -33.84 11.61
C GLY A 389 8.87 -32.36 11.64
N TRP A 390 8.02 -31.91 10.73
CA TRP A 390 7.60 -30.51 10.67
C TRP A 390 7.03 -29.98 11.99
N VAL A 391 6.24 -30.79 12.70
CA VAL A 391 5.66 -30.44 14.00
C VAL A 391 6.73 -30.44 15.09
N THR A 392 7.64 -31.41 15.07
CA THR A 392 8.78 -31.47 16.00
C THR A 392 9.69 -30.25 15.87
N VAL A 393 9.94 -29.77 14.64
CA VAL A 393 10.73 -28.54 14.41
C VAL A 393 10.05 -27.32 15.05
N LEU A 394 8.72 -27.24 14.95
CA LEU A 394 7.96 -26.19 15.64
C LEU A 394 8.07 -26.34 17.17
N GLU A 395 7.88 -27.54 17.71
CA GLU A 395 7.93 -27.80 19.16
C GLU A 395 9.30 -27.41 19.74
N ASN A 396 10.39 -27.83 19.10
CA ASN A 396 11.74 -27.46 19.53
C ASN A 396 11.94 -25.94 19.53
N LEU A 397 11.39 -25.23 18.53
CA LEU A 397 11.47 -23.77 18.46
C LEU A 397 10.65 -23.08 19.55
N LEU A 398 9.57 -23.70 20.03
CA LEU A 398 8.72 -23.16 21.10
C LEU A 398 9.26 -23.44 22.51
N ASP A 399 10.10 -24.47 22.65
CA ASP A 399 10.72 -24.88 23.92
C ASP A 399 12.04 -24.13 24.22
N GLU A 400 12.66 -23.51 23.20
CA GLU A 400 13.80 -22.57 23.33
C GLU A 400 13.37 -21.18 23.82
#